data_AF-A0AAU6G0M0-F1
#
_entry.id   AF-A0AAU6G0M0-F1
#
_cell.length_a   1.000
_cell.length_b   1.000
_cell.length_c   1.000
_cell.angle_alpha   90.00
_cell.angle_beta   90.00
_cell.angle_gamma   90.00
#
_symmetry.space_group_name_H-M   'P 1'
#
loop_
_entity.id
_entity.type
_entity.pdbx_description
1 polymer ?
#
loop_
_entity_poly.entity_id
_entity_poly.type
_entity_poly.pdbx_seq_one_letter_code
_entity_poly.pdbx_strand_id
1 'polypeptide(L)'
;MWARVDGRRSFELGTADEMRTRLNQLVLSGRKTASTGLLAVYAEEAEGVEYPGETLALLDKDGAGAALIEVTRVALKPFGEVTWEHVEAEGEGHASVEEWRAGHRRYWDRMGTPVDDHTMVVCVGFRLVGGSDTGMSDTAGPAS
;
A
#
# COMPACT_ATOMS: atom_id res chain seq x y z
N MET A 1 -2.18 -11.86 -11.74
CA MET A 1 -1.37 -12.32 -10.58
C MET A 1 -0.24 -11.35 -10.38
N TRP A 2 -0.11 -10.83 -9.16
CA TRP A 2 0.87 -9.77 -8.86
C TRP A 2 2.30 -10.27 -8.88
N ALA A 3 3.22 -9.32 -9.05
CA ALA A 3 4.65 -9.57 -8.95
C ALA A 3 5.01 -10.24 -7.61
N ARG A 4 6.09 -11.02 -7.63
CA ARG A 4 6.66 -11.64 -6.44
C ARG A 4 8.12 -11.19 -6.30
N VAL A 5 8.52 -10.83 -5.09
CA VAL A 5 9.91 -10.52 -4.74
C VAL A 5 10.31 -11.45 -3.61
N ASP A 6 11.33 -12.27 -3.85
CA ASP A 6 11.81 -13.28 -2.89
C ASP A 6 10.69 -14.18 -2.33
N GLY A 7 9.78 -14.60 -3.21
CA GLY A 7 8.64 -15.46 -2.88
C GLY A 7 7.47 -14.75 -2.17
N ARG A 8 7.58 -13.45 -1.87
CA ARG A 8 6.52 -12.64 -1.24
C ARG A 8 5.66 -11.94 -2.27
N ARG A 9 4.39 -11.74 -1.99
CA ARG A 9 3.51 -10.91 -2.84
C ARG A 9 3.95 -9.46 -2.79
N SER A 10 3.87 -8.78 -3.93
CA SER A 10 4.12 -7.34 -3.98
C SER A 10 3.01 -6.57 -3.29
N PHE A 11 3.37 -5.43 -2.72
CA PHE A 11 2.46 -4.40 -2.24
C PHE A 11 2.84 -3.10 -2.93
N GLU A 12 1.93 -2.59 -3.74
CA GLU A 12 2.17 -1.40 -4.57
C GLU A 12 1.24 -0.27 -4.15
N LEU A 13 1.83 0.91 -3.95
CA LEU A 13 1.09 2.11 -3.56
C LEU A 13 1.00 3.06 -4.75
N GLY A 14 -0.22 3.43 -5.12
CA GLY A 14 -0.47 4.39 -6.20
C GLY A 14 0.09 3.99 -7.56
N THR A 15 0.12 4.98 -8.46
CA THR A 15 0.76 4.86 -9.77
C THR A 15 2.28 4.78 -9.62
N ALA A 16 2.95 4.03 -10.50
CA ALA A 16 4.40 3.83 -10.53
C ALA A 16 5.15 5.09 -11.00
N ASP A 17 4.97 6.19 -10.29
CA ASP A 17 5.57 7.50 -10.54
C ASP A 17 5.94 8.18 -9.22
N GLU A 18 6.02 9.52 -9.20
CA GLU A 18 6.31 10.31 -8.00
C GLU A 18 5.27 10.12 -6.88
N MET A 19 4.05 9.69 -7.20
CA MET A 19 3.05 9.26 -6.21
C MET A 19 3.57 8.09 -5.39
N ARG A 20 4.02 7.00 -6.02
CA ARG A 20 4.57 5.84 -5.30
C ARG A 20 5.80 6.20 -4.49
N THR A 21 6.71 7.01 -5.05
CA THR A 21 7.87 7.53 -4.29
C THR A 21 7.41 8.22 -3.02
N ARG A 22 6.46 9.16 -3.10
CA ARG A 22 5.93 9.88 -1.94
C ARG A 22 5.26 8.94 -0.93
N LEU A 23 4.39 8.03 -1.40
CA LEU A 23 3.65 7.12 -0.53
C LEU A 23 4.59 6.15 0.20
N ASN A 24 5.62 5.64 -0.48
CA ASN A 24 6.62 4.78 0.14
C ASN A 24 7.40 5.53 1.22
N GLN A 25 7.75 6.81 1.03
CA GLN A 25 8.40 7.60 2.08
C GLN A 25 7.51 7.78 3.32
N LEU A 26 6.19 7.86 3.15
CA LEU A 26 5.26 7.87 4.29
C LEU A 26 5.26 6.53 5.04
N VAL A 27 5.38 5.40 4.33
CA VAL A 27 5.50 4.07 4.96
C VAL A 27 6.84 3.94 5.70
N LEU A 28 7.95 4.31 5.05
CA LEU A 28 9.30 4.22 5.62
C LEU A 28 9.49 5.11 6.85
N SER A 29 8.79 6.24 6.92
CA SER A 29 8.77 7.11 8.11
C SER A 29 7.79 6.64 9.20
N GLY A 30 7.05 5.56 8.97
CA GLY A 30 6.04 5.02 9.88
C GLY A 30 4.75 5.84 9.94
N ARG A 31 4.60 6.87 9.10
CA ARG A 31 3.40 7.72 9.08
C ARG A 31 2.22 7.04 8.39
N LYS A 32 2.47 6.32 7.29
CA LYS A 32 1.45 5.55 6.57
C LYS A 32 1.48 4.10 7.04
N THR A 33 0.38 3.68 7.64
CA THR A 33 0.16 2.33 8.21
C THR A 33 -1.11 1.69 7.68
N ALA A 34 -1.76 2.32 6.70
CA ALA A 34 -2.91 1.77 5.99
C ALA A 34 -2.91 2.17 4.52
N SER A 35 -3.64 1.40 3.71
CA SER A 35 -3.92 1.68 2.30
C SER A 35 -5.30 1.15 1.91
N THR A 36 -5.83 1.65 0.80
CA THR A 36 -7.13 1.27 0.26
C THR A 36 -7.01 0.82 -1.19
N GLY A 37 -7.46 -0.40 -1.49
CA GLY A 37 -7.54 -0.95 -2.84
C GLY A 37 -8.99 -1.22 -3.26
N LEU A 38 -9.23 -1.36 -4.57
CA LEU A 38 -10.54 -1.77 -5.08
C LEU A 38 -10.65 -3.28 -5.06
N LEU A 39 -11.74 -3.82 -4.49
CA LEU A 39 -11.96 -5.27 -4.45
C LEU A 39 -12.00 -5.90 -5.87
N ALA A 40 -12.47 -5.14 -6.86
CA ALA A 40 -12.50 -5.57 -8.26
C ALA A 40 -11.10 -5.94 -8.81
N VAL A 41 -10.06 -5.18 -8.43
CA VAL A 41 -8.68 -5.43 -8.88
C VAL A 41 -8.16 -6.78 -8.37
N TYR A 42 -8.52 -7.17 -7.14
CA TYR A 42 -8.17 -8.48 -6.60
C TYR A 42 -8.82 -9.61 -7.40
N ALA A 43 -10.10 -9.43 -7.78
CA ALA A 43 -10.84 -10.40 -8.58
C ALA A 43 -10.28 -10.52 -10.01
N GLU A 44 -9.95 -9.40 -10.66
CA GLU A 44 -9.34 -9.35 -11.99
C GLU A 44 -7.97 -10.04 -12.01
N GLU A 45 -7.16 -9.83 -10.98
CA GLU A 45 -5.82 -10.40 -10.87
C GLU A 45 -5.80 -11.86 -10.40
N ALA A 46 -6.99 -12.42 -10.08
CA ALA A 46 -7.19 -13.71 -9.45
C ALA A 46 -6.35 -13.88 -8.16
N GLU A 47 -6.27 -12.80 -7.38
CA GLU A 47 -5.49 -12.72 -6.15
C GLU A 47 -6.40 -12.64 -4.93
N GLY A 48 -6.01 -13.37 -3.87
CA GLY A 48 -6.70 -13.29 -2.59
C GLY A 48 -6.47 -11.93 -1.93
N VAL A 49 -7.46 -11.45 -1.18
CA VAL A 49 -7.25 -10.35 -0.24
C VAL A 49 -6.17 -10.74 0.78
N GLU A 50 -5.40 -9.76 1.24
CA GLU A 50 -4.40 -9.95 2.28
C GLU A 50 -4.99 -10.52 3.57
N TYR A 51 -4.14 -11.03 4.45
CA TYR A 51 -4.55 -11.52 5.77
C TYR A 51 -3.58 -11.07 6.87
N PRO A 52 -4.06 -10.87 8.12
CA PRO A 52 -3.18 -10.52 9.24
C PRO A 52 -2.03 -11.52 9.43
N GLY A 53 -0.81 -11.00 9.61
CA GLY A 53 0.43 -11.77 9.71
C GLY A 53 1.11 -12.03 8.36
N GLU A 54 0.47 -11.71 7.24
CA GLU A 54 1.10 -11.80 5.93
C GLU A 54 2.22 -10.76 5.78
N THR A 55 3.39 -11.19 5.32
CA THR A 55 4.50 -10.29 4.99
C THR A 55 4.56 -10.05 3.48
N LEU A 56 4.54 -8.78 3.08
CA LEU A 56 4.53 -8.34 1.68
C LEU A 56 5.75 -7.50 1.36
N ALA A 57 6.18 -7.54 0.09
CA ALA A 57 7.26 -6.70 -0.41
C ALA A 57 6.72 -5.38 -0.96
N LEU A 58 7.00 -4.27 -0.28
CA LEU A 58 6.67 -2.93 -0.78
C LEU A 58 7.55 -2.63 -1.99
N LEU A 59 6.96 -2.37 -3.15
CA LEU A 59 7.73 -2.03 -4.35
C LEU A 59 7.92 -0.52 -4.50
N ASP A 60 9.08 -0.12 -5.02
CA ASP A 60 9.30 1.23 -5.53
C ASP A 60 8.67 1.45 -6.91
N LYS A 61 8.89 2.65 -7.48
CA LYS A 61 8.37 3.02 -8.80
C LYS A 61 9.03 2.27 -9.96
N ASP A 62 10.22 1.71 -9.75
CA ASP A 62 10.95 0.94 -10.75
C ASP A 62 10.67 -0.57 -10.63
N GLY A 63 9.83 -0.96 -9.65
CA GLY A 63 9.41 -2.33 -9.40
C GLY A 63 10.37 -3.13 -8.52
N ALA A 64 11.39 -2.50 -7.94
CA ALA A 64 12.30 -3.14 -7.00
C ALA A 64 11.73 -3.14 -5.58
N GLY A 65 12.13 -4.11 -4.75
CA GLY A 65 11.72 -4.17 -3.35
C GLY A 65 12.34 -3.02 -2.56
N ALA A 66 11.50 -2.16 -1.98
CA ALA A 66 11.90 -1.04 -1.13
C ALA A 66 11.91 -1.38 0.36
N ALA A 67 10.96 -2.20 0.81
CA ALA A 67 10.81 -2.59 2.21
C ALA A 67 9.93 -3.84 2.37
N LEU A 68 9.87 -4.35 3.59
CA LEU A 68 8.91 -5.37 4.00
C LEU A 68 7.88 -4.76 4.94
N ILE A 69 6.61 -5.06 4.67
CA ILE A 69 5.49 -4.74 5.57
C ILE A 69 4.81 -6.03 6.03
N GLU A 70 4.24 -5.99 7.23
CA GLU A 70 3.38 -7.05 7.74
C GLU A 70 1.94 -6.52 7.89
N VAL A 71 0.99 -7.24 7.32
CA VAL A 71 -0.43 -6.91 7.39
C VAL A 71 -0.93 -7.14 8.81
N THR A 72 -1.62 -6.16 9.38
CA THR A 72 -2.11 -6.20 10.76
C THR A 72 -3.64 -6.34 10.82
N ARG A 73 -4.35 -5.83 9.81
CA ARG A 73 -5.80 -5.94 9.69
C ARG A 73 -6.23 -5.82 8.25
N VAL A 74 -7.36 -6.44 7.91
CA VAL A 74 -8.03 -6.25 6.63
C VAL A 74 -9.52 -6.14 6.85
N ALA A 75 -10.16 -5.19 6.16
CA ALA A 75 -11.60 -5.01 6.18
C ALA A 75 -12.13 -4.74 4.77
N LEU A 76 -13.18 -5.46 4.39
CA LEU A 76 -13.96 -5.18 3.18
C LEU A 76 -15.16 -4.33 3.57
N LYS A 77 -15.36 -3.21 2.88
CA LYS A 77 -16.50 -2.33 3.13
C LYS A 77 -16.81 -1.47 1.90
N PRO A 78 -18.02 -0.90 1.82
CA PRO A 78 -18.30 0.15 0.85
C PRO A 78 -17.36 1.35 1.05
N PHE A 79 -16.93 1.96 -0.04
CA PHE A 79 -16.06 3.14 -0.05
C PHE A 79 -16.63 4.31 0.76
N GLY A 80 -17.97 4.46 0.75
CA GLY A 80 -18.68 5.46 1.55
C GLY A 80 -18.53 5.26 3.06
N GLU A 81 -18.26 4.04 3.52
CA GLU A 81 -18.16 3.65 4.93
C GLU A 81 -16.71 3.64 5.48
N VAL A 82 -15.74 4.13 4.70
CA VAL A 82 -14.37 4.31 5.19
C VAL A 82 -14.36 5.36 6.30
N THR A 83 -13.76 4.99 7.43
CA THR A 83 -13.78 5.78 8.66
C THR A 83 -12.61 6.75 8.70
N TRP A 84 -12.75 7.82 9.50
CA TRP A 84 -11.65 8.76 9.75
C TRP A 84 -10.39 8.06 10.31
N GLU A 85 -10.56 7.09 11.20
CA GLU A 85 -9.44 6.30 11.75
C GLU A 85 -8.60 5.63 10.64
N HIS A 86 -9.24 5.13 9.58
CA HIS A 86 -8.53 4.54 8.45
C HIS A 86 -7.83 5.62 7.60
N VAL A 87 -8.52 6.73 7.34
CA VAL A 87 -7.96 7.88 6.60
C VAL A 87 -6.74 8.47 7.31
N GLU A 88 -6.80 8.59 8.64
CA GLU A 88 -5.69 9.05 9.46
C GLU A 88 -4.51 8.07 9.40
N ALA A 89 -4.78 6.76 9.45
CA ALA A 89 -3.77 5.72 9.30
C ALA A 89 -3.12 5.67 7.91
N GLU A 90 -3.81 6.12 6.85
CA GLU A 90 -3.18 6.30 5.54
C GLU A 90 -2.11 7.39 5.54
N GLY A 91 -2.17 8.35 6.47
CA GLY A 91 -1.08 9.29 6.76
C GLY A 91 -0.75 10.28 5.65
N GLU A 92 -1.63 10.45 4.66
CA GLU A 92 -1.36 11.21 3.43
C GLU A 92 -1.58 12.73 3.55
N GLY A 93 -2.15 13.17 4.69
CA GLY A 93 -2.35 14.58 5.03
C GLY A 93 -3.75 15.15 4.74
N HIS A 94 -4.75 14.29 4.52
CA HIS A 94 -6.14 14.72 4.37
C HIS A 94 -6.67 15.31 5.68
N ALA A 95 -7.50 16.36 5.60
CA ALA A 95 -8.10 17.02 6.76
C ALA A 95 -9.46 16.43 7.16
N SER A 96 -10.11 15.66 6.27
CA SER A 96 -11.37 14.97 6.56
C SER A 96 -11.58 13.73 5.67
N VAL A 97 -12.58 12.91 6.00
CA VAL A 97 -12.98 11.76 5.17
C VAL A 97 -13.48 12.22 3.81
N GLU A 98 -14.16 13.37 3.73
CA GLU A 98 -14.69 13.94 2.49
C GLU A 98 -13.56 14.36 1.55
N GLU A 99 -12.50 14.97 2.08
CA GLU A 99 -11.33 15.34 1.28
C GLU A 99 -10.62 14.08 0.74
N TRP A 100 -10.39 13.10 1.62
CA TRP A 100 -9.84 11.80 1.24
C TRP A 100 -10.68 11.13 0.15
N ARG A 101 -12.00 11.12 0.31
CA ARG A 101 -12.95 10.53 -0.64
C ARG A 101 -12.88 11.24 -1.99
N ALA A 102 -12.82 12.57 -1.99
CA ALA A 102 -12.68 13.36 -3.21
C ALA A 102 -11.35 13.09 -3.93
N GLY A 103 -10.24 12.98 -3.18
CA GLY A 103 -8.93 12.63 -3.73
C GLY A 103 -8.91 11.25 -4.37
N HIS A 104 -9.44 10.24 -3.67
CA HIS A 104 -9.52 8.85 -4.14
C HIS A 104 -10.43 8.70 -5.36
N ARG A 105 -11.59 9.37 -5.38
CA ARG A 105 -12.45 9.41 -6.58
C ARG A 105 -11.70 9.96 -7.80
N ARG A 106 -10.98 11.08 -7.65
CA ARG A 106 -10.15 11.65 -8.74
C ARG A 106 -9.01 10.74 -9.15
N TYR A 107 -8.44 9.98 -8.21
CA TYR A 107 -7.40 9.00 -8.53
C TYR A 107 -7.95 7.87 -9.40
N TRP A 108 -9.00 7.17 -8.96
CA TRP A 108 -9.54 6.05 -9.71
C TRP A 108 -10.25 6.46 -11.01
N ASP A 109 -10.85 7.65 -11.05
CA ASP A 109 -11.39 8.22 -12.29
C ASP A 109 -10.30 8.41 -13.36
N ARG A 110 -9.12 8.93 -12.97
CA ARG A 110 -7.95 9.03 -13.87
C ARG A 110 -7.43 7.67 -14.33
N MET A 111 -7.60 6.63 -13.51
CA MET A 111 -7.28 5.24 -13.86
C MET A 111 -8.37 4.57 -14.72
N GLY A 112 -9.45 5.28 -15.06
CA GLY A 112 -10.55 4.75 -15.88
C GLY A 112 -11.53 3.87 -15.11
N THR A 113 -11.48 3.86 -13.77
CA THR A 113 -12.34 3.05 -12.90
C THR A 113 -13.06 3.96 -11.90
N PRO A 114 -13.99 4.83 -12.33
CA PRO A 114 -14.70 5.71 -11.42
C PRO A 114 -15.42 4.93 -10.33
N VAL A 115 -15.44 5.47 -9.11
CA VAL A 115 -16.03 4.83 -7.93
C VAL A 115 -17.12 5.69 -7.31
N ASP A 116 -18.08 5.03 -6.67
CA ASP A 116 -19.13 5.63 -5.85
C ASP A 116 -19.07 5.12 -4.41
N ASP A 117 -20.00 5.57 -3.57
CA ASP A 117 -20.02 5.21 -2.14
C ASP A 117 -20.36 3.72 -1.89
N HIS A 118 -20.91 3.02 -2.87
CA HIS A 118 -21.26 1.61 -2.77
C HIS A 118 -20.14 0.69 -3.28
N THR A 119 -19.14 1.26 -3.96
CA THR A 119 -18.00 0.52 -4.50
C THR A 119 -17.26 -0.18 -3.37
N MET A 120 -17.05 -1.49 -3.50
CA MET A 120 -16.37 -2.28 -2.47
C MET A 120 -14.87 -2.04 -2.50
N VAL A 121 -14.32 -1.67 -1.34
CA VAL A 121 -12.89 -1.47 -1.14
C VAL A 121 -12.33 -2.47 -0.13
N VAL A 122 -11.03 -2.72 -0.26
CA VAL A 122 -10.21 -3.45 0.68
C VAL A 122 -9.37 -2.44 1.44
N CYS A 123 -9.68 -2.26 2.73
CA CYS A 123 -8.89 -1.45 3.65
C CYS A 123 -7.86 -2.34 4.34
N VAL A 124 -6.58 -2.13 4.04
CA VAL A 124 -5.46 -2.90 4.58
C VAL A 124 -4.72 -2.04 5.60
N GLY A 125 -4.60 -2.52 6.84
CA GLY A 125 -3.67 -1.98 7.82
C GLY A 125 -2.40 -2.83 7.87
N PHE A 126 -1.26 -2.19 8.06
CA PHE A 126 0.04 -2.84 8.07
C PHE A 126 1.04 -2.08 8.94
N ARG A 127 2.18 -2.73 9.18
CA ARG A 127 3.35 -2.13 9.84
C ARG A 127 4.62 -2.42 9.06
N LEU A 128 5.57 -1.49 9.08
CA LEU A 128 6.91 -1.70 8.56
C LEU A 128 7.65 -2.72 9.44
N VAL A 129 8.28 -3.74 8.83
CA VAL A 129 9.01 -4.78 9.56
C VAL A 129 10.48 -4.94 9.16
N GLY A 130 10.92 -4.30 8.07
CA GLY A 130 12.34 -4.29 7.67
C GLY A 130 12.59 -3.62 6.33
N GLY A 131 13.86 -3.38 6.00
CA GLY A 131 14.27 -3.05 4.63
C GLY A 131 14.20 -4.28 3.73
N SER A 132 14.18 -4.10 2.42
CA SER A 132 14.42 -5.21 1.50
C SER A 132 15.86 -5.71 1.73
N ASP A 133 16.03 -7.03 1.91
CA ASP A 133 17.34 -7.69 1.92
C ASP A 133 17.95 -7.68 0.50
N THR A 134 18.09 -6.50 -0.09
CA THR A 134 18.93 -6.30 -1.27
C THR A 134 20.31 -5.92 -0.74
N GLY A 135 21.18 -6.93 -0.64
CA GLY A 135 22.42 -6.92 0.11
C GLY A 135 23.20 -5.60 0.09
N MET A 136 23.28 -4.97 1.27
CA MET A 136 24.43 -4.16 1.60
C MET A 136 25.59 -5.14 1.83
N SER A 137 26.41 -5.37 0.81
CA SER A 137 27.70 -6.03 1.00
C SER A 137 28.54 -5.12 1.89
N ASP A 138 28.57 -5.41 3.18
CA ASP A 138 29.46 -4.78 4.13
C ASP A 138 30.87 -5.36 3.92
N THR A 139 31.55 -4.94 2.85
CA THR A 139 32.99 -5.14 2.72
C THR A 139 33.71 -3.90 3.24
N ALA A 140 33.76 -3.79 4.56
CA ALA A 140 34.80 -3.06 5.26
C ALA A 140 35.48 -4.05 6.23
N GLY A 141 36.43 -4.81 5.69
CA GLY A 141 37.32 -5.63 6.53
C GLY A 141 38.14 -4.72 7.45
N PRO A 142 38.42 -5.13 8.70
CA PRO A 142 39.25 -4.33 9.58
C PRO A 142 40.69 -4.35 9.05
N ALA A 143 41.23 -3.16 8.79
CA ALA A 143 42.66 -2.98 8.70
C ALA A 143 43.24 -3.04 10.12
N SER A 144 43.98 -4.11 10.42
CA SER A 144 45.07 -4.17 11.40
C SER A 144 45.93 -5.39 11.13
#